data_AF-A0A8S9JL64-F1
#
_entry.id   AF-A0A8S9JL64-F1
#
_cell.length_a   1.000
_cell.length_b   1.000
_cell.length_c   1.000
_cell.angle_alpha   90.00
_cell.angle_beta   90.00
_cell.angle_gamma   90.00
#
_symmetry.space_group_name_H-M   'P 1'
#
loop_
_entity.id
_entity.type
_entity.pdbx_description
1 polymer ?
#
loop_
_entity_poly.entity_id
_entity_poly.type
_entity_poly.pdbx_seq_one_letter_code
_entity_poly.pdbx_strand_id
1 'polypeptide(L)'
;KTIQAIGLHANIQAHACIGGKSVGEDIRKLENGVHVVSGTPGRVCDMIKRKSLRTRAIKLLILDESDEMLSFKDQIYDVYRYLLPDLQVCLVSATLPHEILEMTSKFMTEPVKILVKRDELTLEKERDEIMNQFRSGDSRVLITTDVWARGIDVQQVSLVINYDLPNNRELYIHRIGRSGRFGRKGVAINFVKSDDIKILRDIEQYYSTQIDEMPMNVADLI
;
A
#
# COMPACT_ATOMS: atom_id res chain seq x y z
N LYS A 1 8.11 15.68 -1.36
CA LYS A 1 9.32 15.67 -0.49
C LYS A 1 9.50 14.30 0.17
N THR A 2 8.46 13.72 0.77
CA THR A 2 8.48 12.38 1.39
C THR A 2 8.87 11.24 0.45
N ILE A 3 8.24 11.14 -0.72
CA ILE A 3 8.54 10.07 -1.70
C ILE A 3 9.98 10.12 -2.23
N GLN A 4 10.55 11.32 -2.38
CA GLN A 4 11.96 11.48 -2.78
C GLN A 4 12.91 11.08 -1.64
N ALA A 5 12.54 11.32 -0.39
CA ALA A 5 13.33 10.93 0.77
C ALA A 5 13.36 9.40 0.96
N ILE A 6 12.22 8.73 0.76
CA ILE A 6 12.13 7.25 0.83
C ILE A 6 12.99 6.61 -0.28
N GLY A 7 13.02 7.21 -1.48
CA GLY A 7 13.78 6.67 -2.59
C GLY A 7 15.31 6.71 -2.44
N LEU A 8 15.85 7.64 -1.64
CA LEU A 8 17.29 7.82 -1.43
C LEU A 8 17.96 6.59 -0.80
N HIS A 9 17.23 5.82 0.01
CA HIS A 9 17.77 4.66 0.72
C HIS A 9 17.58 3.33 -0.03
N ALA A 10 16.78 3.32 -1.11
CA ALA A 10 16.43 2.10 -1.85
C ALA A 10 16.85 2.14 -3.33
N ASN A 11 17.66 3.13 -3.75
CA ASN A 11 17.98 3.42 -5.16
C ASN A 11 16.71 3.52 -6.05
N ILE A 12 15.60 3.97 -5.44
CA ILE A 12 14.32 4.16 -6.14
C ILE A 12 14.29 5.60 -6.64
N GLN A 13 14.41 5.76 -7.95
CA GLN A 13 14.13 7.03 -8.60
C GLN A 13 12.64 7.36 -8.51
N ALA A 14 12.31 8.37 -7.71
CA ALA A 14 10.94 8.84 -7.56
C ALA A 14 10.82 10.32 -7.97
N HIS A 15 9.76 10.66 -8.70
CA HIS A 15 9.54 12.01 -9.20
C HIS A 15 8.14 12.54 -8.84
N ALA A 16 8.08 13.84 -8.62
CA ALA A 16 6.87 14.54 -8.20
C ALA A 16 6.34 15.45 -9.33
N CYS A 17 5.27 15.02 -10.01
CA CYS A 17 4.60 15.72 -11.10
C CYS A 17 3.50 16.65 -10.56
N ILE A 18 3.85 17.90 -10.25
CA ILE A 18 2.93 18.86 -9.61
C ILE A 18 2.80 20.12 -10.47
N GLY A 19 1.58 20.66 -10.57
CA GLY A 19 1.30 21.93 -11.22
C GLY A 19 2.10 23.11 -10.64
N GLY A 20 2.25 24.19 -11.41
CA GLY A 20 3.04 25.37 -11.00
C GLY A 20 4.56 25.23 -11.15
N LYS A 21 5.07 24.03 -11.51
CA LYS A 21 6.48 23.80 -11.84
C LYS A 21 6.72 23.75 -13.35
N SER A 22 7.99 23.93 -13.74
CA SER A 22 8.44 23.81 -15.13
C SER A 22 8.09 22.45 -15.71
N VAL A 23 7.33 22.46 -16.81
CA VAL A 23 6.96 21.25 -17.56
C VAL A 23 8.21 20.58 -18.16
N GLY A 24 9.17 21.37 -18.64
CA GLY A 24 10.40 20.83 -19.24
C GLY A 24 11.27 20.04 -18.26
N GLU A 25 11.26 20.42 -16.97
CA GLU A 25 11.98 19.67 -15.94
C GLU A 25 11.32 18.32 -15.66
N ASP A 26 9.98 18.28 -15.61
CA ASP A 26 9.23 17.04 -15.46
C ASP A 26 9.52 16.08 -16.61
N ILE A 27 9.46 16.56 -17.86
CA ILE A 27 9.74 15.77 -19.06
C ILE A 27 11.13 15.15 -18.98
N ARG A 28 12.16 15.98 -18.72
CA ARG A 28 13.54 15.51 -18.65
C ARG A 28 13.75 14.43 -17.58
N LYS A 29 13.12 14.58 -16.41
CA LYS A 29 13.22 13.58 -15.33
C LYS A 29 12.49 12.29 -15.66
N LEU A 30 11.32 12.37 -16.28
CA LEU A 30 10.55 11.20 -16.69
C LEU A 30 11.23 10.43 -17.83
N GLU A 31 11.86 11.13 -18.78
CA GLU A 31 12.61 10.53 -19.88
C GLU A 31 13.87 9.78 -19.42
N ASN A 32 14.51 10.25 -18.34
CA ASN A 32 15.61 9.53 -17.69
C ASN A 32 15.17 8.21 -17.04
N GLY A 33 13.85 7.98 -16.93
CA GLY A 33 13.26 6.84 -16.23
C GLY A 33 13.03 7.16 -14.76
N VAL A 34 11.88 6.71 -14.25
CA VAL A 34 11.54 6.78 -12.82
C VAL A 34 10.76 5.52 -12.45
N HIS A 35 10.94 5.05 -11.23
CA HIS A 35 10.22 3.89 -10.70
C HIS A 35 8.88 4.30 -10.09
N VAL A 36 8.81 5.50 -9.51
CA VAL A 36 7.62 6.02 -8.82
C VAL A 36 7.31 7.44 -9.32
N VAL A 37 6.06 7.67 -9.69
CA VAL A 37 5.54 9.01 -9.96
C VAL A 37 4.45 9.31 -8.93
N SER A 38 4.57 10.44 -8.25
CA SER A 38 3.51 11.01 -7.42
C SER A 38 3.18 12.39 -7.95
N GLY A 39 1.90 12.76 -8.01
CA GLY A 39 1.56 14.02 -8.64
C GLY A 39 0.08 14.36 -8.61
N THR A 40 -0.22 15.59 -8.99
CA THR A 40 -1.61 16.02 -9.13
C THR A 40 -2.20 15.46 -10.44
N PRO A 41 -3.47 15.03 -10.46
CA PRO A 41 -4.07 14.36 -11.62
C PRO A 41 -3.87 15.12 -12.93
N GLY A 42 -4.09 16.44 -12.92
CA GLY A 42 -3.91 17.28 -14.11
C GLY A 42 -2.49 17.26 -14.68
N ARG A 43 -1.44 17.35 -13.84
CA ARG A 43 -0.05 17.33 -14.33
C ARG A 43 0.36 15.93 -14.77
N VAL A 44 -0.04 14.88 -14.04
CA VAL A 44 0.20 13.49 -14.43
C VAL A 44 -0.44 13.18 -15.78
N CYS A 45 -1.71 13.58 -15.96
CA CYS A 45 -2.44 13.40 -17.22
C CYS A 45 -1.75 14.12 -18.38
N ASP A 46 -1.27 15.35 -18.19
CA ASP A 46 -0.49 16.09 -19.20
C ASP A 46 0.80 15.33 -19.58
N MET A 47 1.53 14.78 -18.61
CA MET A 47 2.76 14.02 -18.87
C MET A 47 2.50 12.72 -19.63
N ILE A 48 1.37 12.05 -19.38
CA ILE A 48 0.93 10.87 -20.11
C ILE A 48 0.54 11.24 -21.55
N LYS A 49 -0.28 12.28 -21.74
CA LYS A 49 -0.73 12.75 -23.06
C LYS A 49 0.45 13.17 -23.95
N ARG A 50 1.50 13.75 -23.35
CA ARG A 50 2.77 14.10 -24.04
C ARG A 50 3.69 12.92 -24.32
N LYS A 51 3.35 11.72 -23.84
CA LYS A 51 4.17 10.48 -23.92
C LYS A 51 5.51 10.56 -23.16
N SER A 52 5.69 11.57 -22.32
CA SER A 52 6.85 11.72 -21.44
C SER A 52 6.76 10.74 -20.26
N LEU A 53 5.56 10.54 -19.71
CA LEU A 53 5.27 9.43 -18.80
C LEU A 53 4.71 8.24 -19.59
N ARG A 54 5.51 7.17 -19.71
CA ARG A 54 5.09 5.93 -20.36
C ARG A 54 4.36 5.03 -19.37
N THR A 55 3.14 4.63 -19.70
CA THR A 55 2.26 3.89 -18.78
C THR A 55 2.40 2.37 -18.85
N ARG A 56 3.10 1.83 -19.87
CA ARG A 56 3.19 0.38 -20.14
C ARG A 56 3.78 -0.44 -18.99
N ALA A 57 4.66 0.15 -18.18
CA ALA A 57 5.31 -0.54 -17.06
C ALA A 57 4.62 -0.29 -15.71
N ILE A 58 3.54 0.51 -15.69
CA ILE A 58 2.83 0.84 -14.45
C ILE A 58 1.98 -0.37 -14.05
N LYS A 59 2.22 -0.88 -12.85
CA LYS A 59 1.52 -2.04 -12.27
C LYS A 59 0.59 -1.68 -11.12
N LEU A 60 0.79 -0.50 -10.53
CA LEU A 60 0.06 -0.03 -9.36
C LEU A 60 -0.34 1.44 -9.53
N LEU A 61 -1.61 1.75 -9.28
CA LEU A 61 -2.12 3.10 -9.09
C LEU A 61 -2.59 3.24 -7.64
N ILE A 62 -2.13 4.29 -6.95
CA ILE A 62 -2.56 4.64 -5.61
C ILE A 62 -3.33 5.96 -5.68
N LEU A 63 -4.55 5.97 -5.16
CA LEU A 63 -5.37 7.16 -4.95
C LEU A 63 -5.41 7.44 -3.45
N ASP A 64 -4.62 8.42 -3.01
CA ASP A 64 -4.52 8.85 -1.62
C ASP A 64 -5.44 10.04 -1.36
N GLU A 65 -5.96 10.19 -0.15
CA GLU A 65 -6.94 11.25 0.22
C GLU A 65 -8.10 11.35 -0.78
N SER A 66 -8.64 10.20 -1.19
CA SER A 66 -9.51 10.11 -2.36
C SER A 66 -10.82 10.91 -2.24
N ASP A 67 -11.29 11.17 -1.03
CA ASP A 67 -12.44 12.03 -0.73
C ASP A 67 -12.20 13.49 -1.13
N GLU A 68 -11.00 14.03 -0.91
CA GLU A 68 -10.61 15.34 -1.43
C GLU A 68 -10.44 15.32 -2.95
N MET A 69 -9.99 14.19 -3.50
CA MET A 69 -9.78 14.02 -4.93
C MET A 69 -11.07 13.90 -5.76
N LEU A 70 -12.24 13.88 -5.12
CA LEU A 70 -13.54 13.74 -5.79
C LEU A 70 -13.82 14.89 -6.76
N SER A 71 -13.35 16.08 -6.41
CA SER A 71 -13.35 17.28 -7.28
C SER A 71 -12.50 17.13 -8.56
N PHE A 72 -11.66 16.10 -8.65
CA PHE A 72 -10.81 15.78 -9.80
C PHE A 72 -11.19 14.45 -10.50
N LYS A 73 -12.40 13.93 -10.26
CA LYS A 73 -12.90 12.65 -10.80
C LYS A 73 -12.62 12.46 -12.30
N ASP A 74 -12.91 13.46 -13.12
CA ASP A 74 -12.72 13.37 -14.57
C ASP A 74 -11.24 13.25 -14.95
N GLN A 75 -10.36 13.93 -14.21
CA GLN A 75 -8.91 13.86 -14.44
C GLN A 75 -8.34 12.49 -14.03
N ILE A 76 -8.83 11.92 -12.93
CA ILE A 76 -8.46 10.56 -12.51
C ILE A 76 -8.91 9.54 -13.55
N TYR A 77 -10.15 9.68 -14.03
CA TYR A 77 -10.68 8.81 -15.07
C TYR A 77 -9.87 8.91 -16.36
N ASP A 78 -9.51 10.13 -16.77
CA ASP A 78 -8.62 10.38 -17.89
C ASP A 78 -7.28 9.66 -17.74
N VAL A 79 -6.63 9.75 -16.57
CA VAL A 79 -5.38 9.04 -16.28
C VAL A 79 -5.58 7.54 -16.40
N TYR A 80 -6.61 6.99 -15.74
CA TYR A 80 -6.91 5.57 -15.73
C TYR A 80 -7.08 4.98 -17.13
N ARG A 81 -7.73 5.71 -18.05
CA ARG A 81 -7.93 5.26 -19.45
C ARG A 81 -6.64 5.02 -20.24
N TYR A 82 -5.51 5.58 -19.82
CA TYR A 82 -4.20 5.35 -20.43
C TYR A 82 -3.40 4.23 -19.76
N LEU A 83 -3.91 3.66 -18.66
CA LEU A 83 -3.27 2.57 -17.94
C LEU A 83 -3.75 1.21 -18.46
N LEU A 84 -3.00 0.15 -18.15
CA LEU A 84 -3.33 -1.20 -18.60
C LEU A 84 -4.46 -1.82 -17.76
N PRO A 85 -5.29 -2.72 -18.32
CA PRO A 85 -6.44 -3.30 -17.61
C PRO A 85 -6.09 -4.20 -16.42
N ASP A 86 -4.89 -4.78 -16.39
CA ASP A 86 -4.37 -5.64 -15.32
C ASP A 86 -3.71 -4.87 -14.17
N LEU A 87 -3.78 -3.54 -14.22
CA LEU A 87 -3.26 -2.64 -13.19
C LEU A 87 -3.97 -2.86 -11.85
N GLN A 88 -3.19 -3.01 -10.79
CA GLN A 88 -3.72 -2.96 -9.43
C GLN A 88 -4.06 -1.52 -9.04
N VAL A 89 -5.27 -1.28 -8.56
CA VAL A 89 -5.66 0.03 -8.01
C VAL A 89 -5.85 -0.08 -6.50
N CYS A 90 -5.19 0.81 -5.76
CA CYS A 90 -5.33 0.97 -4.32
C CYS A 90 -5.94 2.34 -4.03
N LEU A 91 -6.98 2.38 -3.21
CA LEU A 91 -7.59 3.63 -2.75
C LEU A 91 -7.47 3.73 -1.24
N VAL A 92 -6.95 4.87 -0.79
CA VAL A 92 -6.74 5.21 0.62
C VAL A 92 -7.48 6.50 0.90
N SER A 93 -8.31 6.49 1.95
CA SER A 93 -9.18 7.62 2.27
C SER A 93 -9.55 7.59 3.74
N ALA A 94 -9.62 8.76 4.38
CA ALA A 94 -10.16 8.88 5.73
C ALA A 94 -11.68 8.68 5.75
N THR A 95 -12.36 9.10 4.69
CA THR A 95 -13.80 8.89 4.50
C THR A 95 -14.11 8.24 3.15
N LEU A 96 -15.18 7.44 3.10
CA LEU A 96 -15.64 6.77 1.88
C LEU A 96 -17.11 7.09 1.63
N PRO A 97 -17.45 8.33 1.19
CA PRO A 97 -18.81 8.68 0.84
C PRO A 97 -19.28 7.88 -0.38
N HIS A 98 -20.61 7.84 -0.59
CA HIS A 98 -21.24 7.08 -1.67
C HIS A 98 -20.64 7.40 -3.06
N GLU A 99 -20.30 8.66 -3.29
CA GLU A 99 -19.70 9.14 -4.55
C GLU A 99 -18.32 8.51 -4.84
N ILE A 100 -17.51 8.26 -3.80
CA ILE A 100 -16.24 7.54 -3.95
C ILE A 100 -16.51 6.06 -4.24
N LEU A 101 -17.46 5.44 -3.54
CA LEU A 101 -17.83 4.04 -3.78
C LEU A 101 -18.32 3.83 -5.22
N GLU A 102 -19.16 4.72 -5.75
CA GLU A 102 -19.56 4.71 -7.16
C GLU A 102 -18.39 4.93 -8.13
N MET A 103 -17.37 5.67 -7.70
CA MET A 103 -16.18 5.87 -8.50
C MET A 103 -15.36 4.59 -8.59
N THR A 104 -15.17 3.90 -7.44
CA THR A 104 -14.40 2.64 -7.37
C THR A 104 -14.97 1.56 -8.26
N SER A 105 -16.30 1.46 -8.40
CA SER A 105 -16.93 0.44 -9.24
C SER A 105 -16.63 0.59 -10.74
N LYS A 106 -16.13 1.76 -11.18
CA LYS A 106 -15.81 2.03 -12.59
C LYS A 106 -14.40 1.63 -13.00
N PHE A 107 -13.46 1.56 -12.07
CA PHE A 107 -12.04 1.29 -12.37
C PHE A 107 -11.38 0.28 -11.42
N MET A 108 -12.13 -0.28 -10.48
CA MET A 108 -11.69 -1.40 -9.66
C MET A 108 -12.53 -2.63 -9.97
N THR A 109 -11.88 -3.74 -10.23
CA THR A 109 -12.52 -5.06 -10.32
C THR A 109 -12.55 -5.68 -8.93
N GLU A 110 -13.74 -5.87 -8.38
CA GLU A 110 -13.98 -6.52 -7.07
C GLU A 110 -13.01 -6.05 -5.96
N PRO A 111 -13.04 -4.76 -5.59
CA PRO A 111 -12.10 -4.22 -4.63
C PRO A 111 -12.34 -4.79 -3.24
N VAL A 112 -11.25 -5.16 -2.58
CA VAL A 112 -11.24 -5.39 -1.14
C VAL A 112 -11.51 -4.07 -0.42
N LYS A 113 -12.56 -4.02 0.39
CA LYS A 113 -12.91 -2.85 1.21
C LYS A 113 -12.51 -3.10 2.65
N ILE A 114 -11.64 -2.24 3.19
CA ILE A 114 -11.24 -2.28 4.59
C ILE A 114 -11.74 -0.99 5.24
N LEU A 115 -12.77 -1.11 6.08
CA LEU A 115 -13.42 0.02 6.76
C LEU A 115 -13.05 -0.01 8.24
N VAL A 116 -12.41 1.06 8.73
CA VAL A 116 -12.08 1.22 10.16
C VAL A 116 -13.08 2.19 10.78
N LYS A 117 -14.10 1.67 11.48
CA LYS A 117 -15.03 2.51 12.27
C LYS A 117 -14.36 2.98 13.56
N ARG A 118 -14.58 4.25 13.92
CA ARG A 118 -13.84 4.94 14.98
C ARG A 118 -14.21 4.59 16.42
N ASP A 119 -15.31 3.88 16.71
CA ASP A 119 -15.47 3.08 17.95
C ASP A 119 -16.88 2.44 18.11
N GLU A 120 -16.91 1.40 18.95
CA GLU A 120 -18.00 0.72 19.68
C GLU A 120 -18.90 -0.38 19.01
N LEU A 121 -18.56 -1.63 19.37
CA LEU A 121 -19.45 -2.67 19.94
C LEU A 121 -20.63 -3.23 19.14
N THR A 122 -20.62 -3.16 17.81
CA THR A 122 -21.65 -3.85 16.99
C THR A 122 -21.13 -4.74 15.85
N LEU A 123 -19.84 -5.11 15.89
CA LEU A 123 -19.09 -5.59 14.71
C LEU A 123 -18.73 -7.08 14.66
N GLU A 124 -19.26 -7.98 15.50
CA GLU A 124 -18.89 -9.41 15.37
C GLU A 124 -19.28 -9.99 14.00
N LYS A 125 -20.48 -9.66 13.50
CA LYS A 125 -20.93 -10.12 12.16
C LYS A 125 -20.13 -9.51 11.01
N GLU A 126 -19.91 -8.20 11.01
CA GLU A 126 -19.10 -7.52 9.98
C GLU A 126 -17.64 -8.02 10.00
N ARG A 127 -17.10 -8.27 11.20
CA ARG A 127 -15.79 -8.91 11.37
C ARG A 127 -15.78 -10.30 10.77
N ASP A 128 -16.76 -11.13 11.09
CA ASP A 128 -16.85 -12.50 10.57
C ASP A 128 -16.97 -12.50 9.04
N GLU A 129 -17.71 -11.56 8.45
CA GLU A 129 -17.81 -11.40 6.99
C GLU A 129 -16.46 -11.02 6.34
N ILE A 130 -15.77 -10.00 6.85
CA ILE A 130 -14.44 -9.60 6.36
C ILE A 130 -13.43 -10.75 6.52
N MET A 131 -13.50 -11.46 7.65
CA MET A 131 -12.64 -12.60 7.93
C MET A 131 -12.94 -13.78 7.00
N ASN A 132 -14.20 -14.03 6.68
CA ASN A 132 -14.60 -15.08 5.74
C ASN A 132 -14.14 -14.75 4.32
N GLN A 133 -14.28 -13.49 3.87
CA GLN A 133 -13.76 -13.04 2.58
C GLN A 133 -12.24 -13.15 2.48
N PHE A 134 -11.52 -12.86 3.57
CA PHE A 134 -10.07 -13.01 3.60
C PHE A 134 -9.63 -14.48 3.62
N ARG A 135 -10.39 -15.36 4.30
CA ARG A 135 -10.12 -16.82 4.32
C ARG A 135 -10.46 -17.51 3.00
N SER A 136 -11.52 -17.08 2.31
CA SER A 136 -11.91 -17.59 0.99
C SER A 136 -10.95 -17.14 -0.12
N GLY A 137 -10.19 -16.07 0.14
CA GLY A 137 -9.28 -15.46 -0.83
C GLY A 137 -9.95 -14.43 -1.74
N ASP A 138 -11.24 -14.14 -1.54
CA ASP A 138 -11.97 -13.04 -2.20
C ASP A 138 -11.32 -11.71 -1.86
N SER A 139 -10.83 -11.58 -0.62
CA SER A 139 -9.92 -10.54 -0.21
C SER A 139 -8.49 -11.06 -0.09
N ARG A 140 -7.56 -10.43 -0.82
CA ARG A 140 -6.12 -10.76 -0.76
C ARG A 140 -5.32 -9.93 0.24
N VAL A 141 -5.88 -8.83 0.73
CA VAL A 141 -5.19 -7.87 1.61
C VAL A 141 -6.08 -7.58 2.82
N LEU A 142 -5.52 -7.71 4.01
CA LEU A 142 -6.20 -7.36 5.26
C LEU A 142 -5.34 -6.36 6.03
N ILE A 143 -5.89 -5.16 6.27
CA ILE A 143 -5.31 -4.16 7.16
C ILE A 143 -6.13 -4.20 8.45
N THR A 144 -5.46 -4.35 9.58
CA THR A 144 -6.14 -4.62 10.85
C THR A 144 -5.32 -4.13 12.05
N THR A 145 -5.99 -3.90 13.18
CA THR A 145 -5.34 -3.57 14.45
C THR A 145 -5.09 -4.83 15.27
N ASP A 146 -4.29 -4.72 16.33
CA ASP A 146 -3.95 -5.85 17.20
C ASP A 146 -5.15 -6.55 17.83
N VAL A 147 -6.20 -5.78 18.13
CA VAL A 147 -7.44 -6.31 18.72
C VAL A 147 -8.17 -7.22 17.75
N TRP A 148 -8.13 -6.89 16.46
CA TRP A 148 -8.81 -7.62 15.39
C TRP A 148 -7.95 -8.77 14.84
N ALA A 149 -6.62 -8.68 14.94
CA ALA A 149 -5.68 -9.72 14.49
C ALA A 149 -5.60 -10.96 15.40
N ARG A 150 -6.03 -10.85 16.66
CA ARG A 150 -6.00 -11.96 17.62
C ARG A 150 -7.00 -13.06 17.21
N GLY A 151 -6.51 -14.29 17.16
CA GLY A 151 -7.34 -15.45 16.81
C GLY A 151 -7.58 -15.63 15.30
N ILE A 152 -6.95 -14.81 14.45
CA ILE A 152 -6.99 -15.04 13.00
C ILE A 152 -6.18 -16.29 12.67
N ASP A 153 -6.87 -17.43 12.50
CA ASP A 153 -6.35 -18.58 11.77
C ASP A 153 -6.69 -18.42 10.28
N VAL A 154 -5.72 -17.89 9.52
CA VAL A 154 -5.78 -17.82 8.07
C VAL A 154 -4.56 -18.57 7.56
N GLN A 155 -4.81 -19.73 6.96
CA GLN A 155 -3.79 -20.72 6.64
C GLN A 155 -2.92 -20.34 5.41
N GLN A 156 -3.04 -19.12 4.88
CA GLN A 156 -2.54 -18.77 3.55
C GLN A 156 -1.84 -17.40 3.43
N VAL A 157 -1.48 -16.74 4.53
CA VAL A 157 -0.79 -15.45 4.42
C VAL A 157 0.70 -15.66 4.11
N SER A 158 1.17 -15.16 2.96
CA SER A 158 2.59 -15.19 2.58
C SER A 158 3.37 -13.99 3.09
N LEU A 159 2.70 -12.84 3.28
CA LEU A 159 3.32 -11.57 3.64
C LEU A 159 2.58 -10.88 4.78
N VAL A 160 3.32 -10.45 5.80
CA VAL A 160 2.84 -9.57 6.87
C VAL A 160 3.62 -8.26 6.79
N ILE A 161 2.94 -7.13 6.89
CA ILE A 161 3.57 -5.81 6.95
C ILE A 161 3.20 -5.15 8.28
N ASN A 162 4.21 -4.89 9.11
CA ASN A 162 4.07 -4.04 10.29
C ASN A 162 4.29 -2.60 9.86
N TYR A 163 3.19 -1.87 9.62
CA TYR A 163 3.25 -0.45 9.27
C TYR A 163 3.76 0.40 10.45
N ASP A 164 3.29 0.09 11.65
CA ASP A 164 3.87 0.59 12.91
C ASP A 164 4.40 -0.60 13.72
N LEU A 165 5.60 -0.47 14.26
CA LEU A 165 6.20 -1.50 15.11
C LEU A 165 5.35 -1.67 16.38
N PRO A 166 5.02 -2.92 16.80
CA PRO A 166 4.22 -3.12 18.00
C PRO A 166 4.94 -2.66 19.26
N ASN A 167 4.17 -2.15 20.22
CA ASN A 167 4.69 -1.64 21.50
C ASN A 167 5.19 -2.74 22.45
N ASN A 168 5.01 -4.02 22.10
CA ASN A 168 5.55 -5.13 22.88
C ASN A 168 6.05 -6.27 21.95
N ARG A 169 7.00 -7.06 22.49
CA ARG A 169 7.67 -8.17 21.78
C ARG A 169 6.74 -9.35 21.45
N GLU A 170 5.81 -9.68 22.35
CA GLU A 170 4.91 -10.82 22.20
C GLU A 170 3.96 -10.62 21.02
N LEU A 171 3.48 -9.38 20.88
CA LEU A 171 2.59 -8.93 19.83
C LEU A 171 3.29 -8.98 18.47
N TYR A 172 4.59 -8.65 18.41
CA TYR A 172 5.39 -8.81 17.21
C TYR A 172 5.35 -10.24 16.68
N ILE A 173 5.64 -11.24 17.54
CA ILE A 173 5.57 -12.65 17.16
C ILE A 173 4.15 -13.05 16.77
N HIS A 174 3.13 -12.57 17.49
CA HIS A 174 1.74 -12.85 17.15
C HIS A 174 1.32 -12.27 15.79
N ARG A 175 1.88 -11.13 15.37
CA ARG A 175 1.64 -10.52 14.06
C ARG A 175 2.35 -11.28 12.95
N ILE A 176 3.66 -11.50 13.06
CA ILE A 176 4.43 -12.16 12.00
C ILE A 176 4.08 -13.66 11.88
N GLY A 177 3.68 -14.31 12.98
CA GLY A 177 3.19 -15.69 12.99
C GLY A 177 1.82 -15.91 12.32
N ARG A 178 1.28 -14.90 11.63
CA ARG A 178 0.20 -15.06 10.67
C ARG A 178 0.69 -15.63 9.34
N SER A 179 1.94 -15.33 8.94
CA SER A 179 2.60 -15.98 7.81
C SER A 179 3.47 -17.16 8.25
N GLY A 180 3.97 -17.93 7.29
CA GLY A 180 4.95 -18.98 7.54
C GLY A 180 4.47 -20.20 8.35
N ARG A 181 3.16 -20.46 8.38
CA ARG A 181 2.57 -21.60 9.11
C ARG A 181 2.82 -22.94 8.40
N PHE A 182 2.88 -24.03 9.18
CA PHE A 182 3.08 -25.40 8.69
C PHE A 182 4.35 -25.58 7.83
N GLY A 183 5.44 -24.88 8.20
CA GLY A 183 6.72 -24.97 7.49
C GLY A 183 6.75 -24.28 6.13
N ARG A 184 5.69 -23.54 5.76
CA ARG A 184 5.70 -22.67 4.58
C ARG A 184 6.62 -21.48 4.83
N LYS A 185 7.19 -20.92 3.76
CA LYS A 185 7.90 -19.65 3.85
C LYS A 185 6.90 -18.52 4.06
N GLY A 186 7.28 -17.55 4.87
CA GLY A 186 6.50 -16.33 5.11
C GLY A 186 7.46 -15.16 5.24
N VAL A 187 7.04 -14.01 4.74
CA VAL A 187 7.81 -12.77 4.81
C VAL A 187 7.13 -11.84 5.79
N ALA A 188 7.94 -11.17 6.62
CA ALA A 188 7.50 -10.06 7.45
C ALA A 188 8.33 -8.82 7.12
N ILE A 189 7.67 -7.71 6.78
CA ILE A 189 8.31 -6.43 6.50
C ILE A 189 7.93 -5.45 7.61
N ASN A 190 8.91 -4.76 8.17
CA ASN A 190 8.72 -3.78 9.21
C ASN A 190 9.04 -2.38 8.68
N PHE A 191 8.11 -1.45 8.83
CA PHE A 191 8.42 -0.03 8.71
C PHE A 191 8.81 0.50 10.08
N VAL A 192 9.96 1.14 10.14
CA VAL A 192 10.65 1.48 11.38
C VAL A 192 11.06 2.94 11.30
N LYS A 193 10.67 3.74 12.29
CA LYS A 193 11.18 5.11 12.46
C LYS A 193 12.48 5.09 13.26
N SER A 194 13.23 6.19 13.24
CA SER A 194 14.50 6.30 13.97
C SER A 194 14.38 5.94 15.46
N ASP A 195 13.25 6.27 16.09
CA ASP A 195 13.00 6.01 17.51
C ASP A 195 12.65 4.52 17.79
N ASP A 196 12.17 3.79 16.78
CA ASP A 196 11.74 2.40 16.88
C ASP A 196 12.91 1.40 16.79
N ILE A 197 14.11 1.86 16.38
CA ILE A 197 15.30 1.02 16.21
C ILE A 197 15.65 0.26 17.50
N LYS A 198 15.46 0.90 18.67
CA LYS A 198 15.75 0.25 19.96
C LYS A 198 14.81 -0.93 20.22
N ILE A 199 13.54 -0.78 19.88
CA ILE A 199 12.52 -1.82 20.05
C ILE A 199 12.80 -2.98 19.09
N LEU A 200 13.15 -2.67 17.83
CA LEU A 200 13.50 -3.69 16.83
C LEU A 200 14.70 -4.54 17.28
N ARG A 201 15.77 -3.90 17.77
CA ARG A 201 16.96 -4.60 18.27
C ARG A 201 16.68 -5.45 19.51
N ASP A 202 15.81 -5.00 20.41
CA ASP A 202 15.38 -5.80 21.56
C ASP A 202 14.64 -7.07 21.10
N ILE A 203 13.79 -6.96 20.08
CA ILE A 203 13.09 -8.11 19.47
C ILE A 203 14.10 -9.09 18.84
N GLU A 204 15.07 -8.60 18.04
CA GLU A 204 16.13 -9.43 17.44
C GLU A 204 16.91 -10.21 18.49
N GLN A 205 17.41 -9.50 19.51
CA GLN A 205 18.24 -10.08 20.55
C GLN A 205 17.45 -11.09 21.40
N TYR A 206 16.22 -10.75 21.79
CA TYR A 206 15.41 -11.60 22.66
C TYR A 206 15.03 -12.92 21.98
N TYR A 207 14.61 -12.86 20.70
CA TYR A 207 14.21 -14.05 19.96
C TYR A 207 15.36 -14.73 19.21
N SER A 208 16.59 -14.20 19.31
CA SER A 208 17.75 -14.68 18.55
C SER A 208 17.46 -14.78 17.05
N THR A 209 16.77 -13.77 16.52
CA THR A 209 16.42 -13.66 15.09
C THR A 209 17.23 -12.55 14.43
N GLN A 210 17.36 -12.63 13.11
CA GLN A 210 17.90 -11.54 12.29
C GLN A 210 16.76 -10.85 11.55
N ILE A 211 16.72 -9.52 11.64
CA ILE A 211 15.82 -8.64 10.89
C ILE A 211 16.71 -7.72 10.06
N ASP A 212 17.08 -8.21 8.88
CA ASP A 212 17.96 -7.47 7.98
C ASP A 212 17.21 -6.36 7.23
N GLU A 213 17.98 -5.41 6.70
CA GLU A 213 17.46 -4.45 5.74
C GLU A 213 16.86 -5.19 4.54
N MET A 214 15.72 -4.69 4.06
CA MET A 214 15.01 -5.33 2.95
C MET A 214 15.90 -5.39 1.69
N PRO A 215 16.12 -6.56 1.08
CA PRO A 215 16.96 -6.68 -0.10
C PRO A 215 16.33 -6.01 -1.32
N MET A 216 17.16 -5.64 -2.28
CA MET A 216 16.72 -4.97 -3.51
C MET A 216 15.71 -5.80 -4.33
N ASN A 217 15.82 -7.13 -4.32
CA ASN A 217 14.89 -8.02 -4.99
C ASN A 217 13.94 -8.69 -4.00
N VAL A 218 12.74 -8.12 -3.86
CA VAL A 218 11.69 -8.65 -2.96
C VAL A 218 10.95 -9.82 -3.62
N ALA A 219 11.03 -10.00 -4.94
CA ALA A 219 10.33 -11.07 -5.64
C ALA A 219 10.86 -12.47 -5.30
N ASP A 220 12.11 -12.58 -4.84
CA ASP A 220 12.72 -13.85 -4.44
C ASP A 220 12.33 -14.28 -3.01
N LEU A 221 11.68 -13.39 -2.24
CA LEU A 221 11.30 -13.64 -0.85
C LEU A 221 9.91 -14.27 -0.69
N ILE A 222 9.02 -14.09 -1.66
CA ILE A 222 7.60 -14.51 -1.63
C ILE A 222 7.40 -15.74 -2.51
#